data_AF-A0A0U3GFN0-F1
#
_entry.id   AF-A0A0U3GFN0-F1
#
_cell.length_a   1.000
_cell.length_b   1.000
_cell.length_c   1.000
_cell.angle_alpha   90.00
_cell.angle_beta   90.00
_cell.angle_gamma   90.00
#
_symmetry.space_group_name_H-M   'P 1'
#
loop_
_entity.id
_entity.type
_entity.pdbx_description
1 polymer ?
#
loop_
_entity_poly.entity_id
_entity_poly.type
_entity_poly.pdbx_seq_one_letter_code
_entity_poly.pdbx_strand_id
1 'polypeptide(L)'
;MNITATTQLYAQAIEKWGYKAQACMVMGECGELTAAVNQFFIQGRTDKRDQVLDEMADVSIMIDQLKFMLEAGPKFEQIKQQKLNRLAGIIAGAIQHPHQEA
;
A
#
# COMPACT_ATOMS: atom_id res chain seq x y z
N MET A 1 0.37 -2.86 24.23
CA MET A 1 0.41 -3.23 22.80
C MET A 1 0.92 -4.66 22.75
N ASN A 2 0.14 -5.63 22.27
CA ASN A 2 0.67 -7.00 22.09
C ASN A 2 1.65 -6.96 20.93
N ILE A 3 2.94 -7.09 21.25
CA ILE A 3 4.02 -7.08 20.26
C ILE A 3 3.97 -8.40 19.50
N THR A 4 3.69 -8.34 18.20
CA THR A 4 3.75 -9.53 17.32
C THR A 4 5.16 -9.73 16.79
N ALA A 5 5.50 -10.95 16.34
CA ALA A 5 6.79 -11.23 15.71
C ALA A 5 7.06 -10.30 14.50
N THR A 6 6.02 -9.98 13.75
CA THR A 6 6.08 -9.05 12.61
C THR A 6 6.40 -7.62 13.05
N THR A 7 5.79 -7.15 14.14
CA THR A 7 6.08 -5.83 14.72
C THR A 7 7.54 -5.73 15.20
N GLN A 8 8.11 -6.81 15.75
CA GLN A 8 9.52 -6.84 16.15
C GLN A 8 10.46 -6.74 14.94
N LEU A 9 10.12 -7.44 13.85
CA LEU A 9 10.90 -7.38 12.62
C LEU A 9 10.94 -5.96 12.05
N TYR A 10 9.80 -5.25 12.05
CA TYR A 10 9.75 -3.86 11.59
C TYR A 10 10.56 -2.92 12.49
N ALA A 11 10.48 -3.11 13.81
CA ALA A 11 11.31 -2.34 14.74
C ALA A 11 12.81 -2.55 14.46
N GLN A 12 13.25 -3.79 14.23
CA GLN A 12 14.64 -4.10 13.87
C GLN A 12 15.06 -3.48 12.54
N ALA A 13 14.18 -3.49 11.53
CA ALA A 13 14.45 -2.85 10.25
C ALA A 13 14.64 -1.33 10.40
N ILE A 14 13.79 -0.69 11.19
CA ILE A 14 13.86 0.75 11.45
C ILE A 14 15.09 1.10 12.29
N GLU A 15 15.44 0.29 13.29
CA GLU A 15 16.66 0.47 14.09
C GLU A 15 17.92 0.34 13.24
N LYS A 16 17.95 -0.64 12.33
CA LYS A 16 19.11 -0.93 11.49
C LYS A 16 19.33 0.12 10.38
N TRP A 17 18.26 0.56 9.72
CA TRP A 17 18.37 1.38 8.51
C TRP A 17 17.78 2.79 8.65
N GLY A 18 16.97 3.04 9.66
CA GLY A 18 16.39 4.35 9.96
C GLY A 18 15.12 4.68 9.16
N TYR A 19 14.34 5.62 9.69
CA TYR A 19 13.05 6.05 9.15
C TYR A 19 13.12 6.53 7.70
N LYS A 20 14.16 7.29 7.34
CA LYS A 20 14.31 7.83 5.98
C LYS A 20 14.54 6.73 4.96
N ALA A 21 15.38 5.74 5.28
CA ALA A 21 15.65 4.62 4.38
C ALA A 21 14.37 3.79 4.18
N GLN A 22 13.62 3.50 5.24
CA GLN A 22 12.36 2.77 5.12
C GLN A 22 11.30 3.54 4.33
N ALA A 23 11.22 4.87 4.48
CA ALA A 23 10.34 5.69 3.64
C ALA A 23 10.76 5.66 2.15
N CYS A 24 12.07 5.63 1.87
CA CYS A 24 12.56 5.42 0.51
C CYS A 24 12.22 4.04 -0.05
N MET A 25 12.31 2.99 0.78
CA MET A 25 11.91 1.64 0.37
C MET A 25 10.44 1.62 -0.05
N VAL A 26 9.54 2.24 0.71
CA VAL A 26 8.12 2.34 0.32
C VAL A 26 7.97 2.95 -1.08
N MET A 27 8.70 4.03 -1.37
CA MET A 27 8.64 4.66 -2.70
C MET A 27 9.18 3.74 -3.80
N GLY A 28 10.25 2.98 -3.50
CA GLY A 28 10.80 1.95 -4.39
C GLY A 28 9.77 0.89 -4.75
N GLU A 29 9.21 0.21 -3.73
CA GLU A 29 8.23 -0.87 -3.95
C GLU A 29 6.97 -0.37 -4.67
N CYS A 30 6.52 0.85 -4.39
CA CYS A 30 5.42 1.46 -5.14
C CYS A 30 5.75 1.67 -6.62
N GLY A 31 7.00 2.01 -6.93
CA GLY A 31 7.51 2.14 -8.30
C GLY A 31 7.58 0.80 -9.02
N GLU A 32 8.05 -0.25 -8.34
CA GLU A 32 8.10 -1.61 -8.89
C GLU A 32 6.70 -2.16 -9.16
N LEU A 33 5.77 -2.01 -8.20
CA LEU A 33 4.37 -2.35 -8.41
C LEU A 33 3.74 -1.59 -9.57
N THR A 34 4.04 -0.28 -9.71
CA THR A 34 3.56 0.53 -10.84
C THR A 34 4.03 -0.06 -12.17
N ALA A 35 5.31 -0.44 -12.27
CA ALA A 35 5.86 -1.04 -13.46
C ALA A 35 5.24 -2.42 -13.77
N ALA A 36 5.07 -3.27 -12.76
CA ALA A 36 4.47 -4.59 -12.89
C ALA A 36 3.00 -4.51 -13.35
N VAL A 37 2.20 -3.63 -12.74
CA VAL A 37 0.80 -3.37 -13.12
C VAL A 37 0.72 -2.88 -14.57
N ASN A 38 1.59 -1.95 -14.98
CA ASN A 38 1.64 -1.47 -16.36
C ASN A 38 1.96 -2.61 -17.35
N GLN A 39 2.95 -3.44 -17.05
CA GLN A 39 3.32 -4.57 -17.91
C GLN A 39 2.17 -5.58 -18.05
N PHE A 40 1.52 -5.95 -16.94
CA PHE A 40 0.47 -6.96 -16.96
C PHE A 40 -0.85 -6.42 -17.56
N PHE A 41 -1.40 -5.34 -17.02
CA PHE A 41 -2.74 -4.85 -17.38
C PHE A 41 -2.77 -3.94 -18.61
N ILE A 42 -1.73 -3.13 -18.84
CA ILE A 42 -1.73 -2.13 -19.92
C ILE A 42 -1.04 -2.67 -21.18
N GLN A 43 0.10 -3.34 -21.02
CA GLN A 43 0.83 -3.95 -22.15
C GLN A 43 0.36 -5.38 -22.47
N GLY A 44 -0.49 -5.97 -21.63
CA GLY A 44 -1.04 -7.32 -21.85
C GLY A 44 -0.03 -8.47 -21.67
N ARG A 45 1.05 -8.25 -20.92
CA ARG A 45 2.07 -9.30 -20.65
C ARG A 45 1.59 -10.24 -19.55
N THR A 46 0.82 -11.25 -19.93
CA THR A 46 0.15 -12.15 -18.97
C THR A 46 1.11 -13.02 -18.16
N ASP A 47 2.35 -13.21 -18.62
CA ASP A 47 3.44 -13.85 -17.88
C ASP A 47 3.91 -13.04 -16.66
N LYS A 48 3.53 -11.76 -16.56
CA LYS A 48 3.89 -10.86 -15.46
C LYS A 48 2.97 -10.92 -14.25
N ARG A 49 2.01 -11.85 -14.23
CA ARG A 49 1.05 -11.99 -13.12
C ARG A 49 1.75 -12.18 -11.78
N ASP A 50 2.73 -13.07 -11.71
CA ASP A 50 3.40 -13.39 -10.45
C ASP A 50 4.28 -12.24 -9.98
N GLN A 51 4.90 -11.51 -10.91
CA GLN A 51 5.59 -10.26 -10.58
C GLN A 51 4.65 -9.25 -9.93
N VAL A 52 3.43 -9.06 -10.44
CA VAL A 52 2.44 -8.19 -9.78
C VAL A 52 2.16 -8.65 -8.35
N LEU A 53 2.06 -9.96 -8.10
CA LEU A 53 1.81 -10.50 -6.76
C LEU A 53 2.98 -10.27 -5.80
N ASP A 54 4.21 -10.43 -6.28
CA ASP A 54 5.43 -10.16 -5.50
C ASP A 54 5.48 -8.67 -5.11
N GLU A 55 5.35 -7.75 -6.07
CA GLU A 55 5.39 -6.31 -5.75
C GLU A 55 4.22 -5.87 -4.87
N MET A 56 3.05 -6.52 -4.99
CA MET A 56 1.93 -6.29 -4.08
C MET A 56 2.26 -6.71 -2.64
N ALA A 57 2.99 -7.81 -2.47
CA ALA A 57 3.44 -8.27 -1.16
C ALA A 57 4.45 -7.29 -0.56
N ASP A 58 5.43 -6.85 -1.35
CA ASP A 58 6.46 -5.91 -0.91
C ASP A 58 5.87 -4.55 -0.51
N VAL A 59 4.98 -3.99 -1.34
CA VAL A 59 4.23 -2.78 -0.97
C VAL A 59 3.39 -2.99 0.29
N SER A 60 2.74 -4.15 0.45
CA SER A 60 1.93 -4.43 1.65
C SER A 60 2.79 -4.42 2.92
N ILE A 61 3.97 -5.05 2.89
CA ILE A 61 4.93 -5.03 4.00
C ILE A 61 5.40 -3.61 4.28
N MET A 62 5.73 -2.83 3.25
CA MET A 62 6.16 -1.43 3.40
C MET A 62 5.06 -0.51 3.96
N ILE A 63 3.80 -0.72 3.58
CA ILE A 63 2.66 -0.01 4.17
C ILE A 63 2.49 -0.37 5.66
N ASP A 64 2.69 -1.62 6.03
CA ASP A 64 2.63 -2.04 7.44
C ASP A 64 3.80 -1.46 8.25
N GLN A 65 5.00 -1.35 7.68
CA GLN A 65 6.11 -0.63 8.29
C GLN A 65 5.82 0.87 8.47
N LEU A 66 5.20 1.53 7.47
CA LEU A 66 4.78 2.93 7.62
C LEU A 66 3.72 3.10 8.70
N LYS A 67 2.74 2.21 8.78
CA LYS A 67 1.73 2.21 9.85
C LYS A 67 2.39 2.09 11.22
N PHE A 68 3.43 1.26 11.32
CA PHE A 68 4.21 1.12 12.55
C PHE A 68 5.00 2.41 12.88
N MET A 69 5.73 2.97 11.91
CA MET A 69 6.50 4.22 12.07
C MET A 69 5.64 5.43 12.47
N LEU A 70 4.39 5.48 12.00
CA LEU A 70 3.45 6.56 12.26
C LEU A 70 2.53 6.32 13.47
N GLU A 71 2.68 5.17 14.15
CA GLU A 71 1.75 4.72 15.19
C GLU A 71 0.29 4.81 14.73
N ALA A 72 0.04 4.51 13.44
CA ALA A 72 -1.18 4.89 12.74
C ALA A 72 -2.45 4.25 13.32
N GLY A 73 -2.29 3.09 13.97
CA GLY A 73 -3.28 2.48 14.86
C GLY A 73 -4.72 2.47 14.32
N PRO A 74 -5.72 2.73 15.17
CA PRO A 74 -7.13 2.81 14.75
C PRO A 74 -7.42 3.93 13.75
N LYS A 75 -6.58 4.97 13.70
CA LYS A 75 -6.81 6.14 12.84
C LYS A 75 -6.70 5.77 11.36
N PHE A 76 -5.75 4.91 11.00
CA PHE A 76 -5.60 4.42 9.64
C PHE A 76 -6.85 3.67 9.16
N GLU A 77 -7.37 2.75 9.99
CA GLU A 77 -8.57 1.97 9.66
C GLU A 77 -9.82 2.85 9.53
N GLN A 78 -9.95 3.88 10.39
CA GLN A 78 -11.02 4.86 10.25
C GLN A 78 -10.96 5.58 8.89
N ILE A 79 -9.78 6.05 8.48
CA ILE A 79 -9.57 6.72 7.19
C ILE A 79 -9.86 5.77 6.03
N LYS A 80 -9.39 4.52 6.11
CA LYS A 80 -9.64 3.48 5.11
C LYS A 80 -11.13 3.22 4.95
N GLN A 81 -11.87 3.06 6.05
CA GLN A 81 -13.31 2.84 6.02
C GLN A 81 -14.06 4.02 5.40
N GLN A 82 -13.68 5.26 5.71
CA GLN A 82 -14.26 6.45 5.09
C GLN A 82 -14.06 6.46 3.57
N LYS A 83 -12.86 6.08 3.09
CA LYS A 83 -12.58 5.96 1.65
C LYS A 83 -13.41 4.86 0.98
N LEU A 84 -13.58 3.71 1.65
CA LEU A 84 -14.43 2.62 1.15
C LEU A 84 -15.91 3.02 1.09
N ASN A 85 -16.43 3.70 2.10
CA ASN A 85 -17.80 4.22 2.09
C ASN A 85 -18.00 5.22 0.95
N ARG A 86 -17.00 6.09 0.69
CA ARG A 86 -17.02 6.99 -0.46
C ARG A 86 -17.06 6.23 -1.79
N LEU A 87 -16.23 5.19 -1.94
CA LEU A 87 -16.24 4.34 -3.14
C LEU A 87 -17.61 3.67 -3.34
N ALA A 88 -18.22 3.15 -2.28
CA ALA A 88 -19.56 2.57 -2.34
C ALA A 88 -20.61 3.61 -2.78
N GLY A 89 -20.55 4.84 -2.25
CA GLY A 89 -21.43 5.93 -2.67
C GLY A 89 -21.24 6.34 -4.13
N ILE A 90 -20.00 6.29 -4.65
CA ILE A 90 -19.70 6.54 -6.07
C ILE A 90 -20.34 5.46 -6.95
N ILE A 91 -20.16 4.18 -6.60
CA ILE A 91 -20.74 3.05 -7.35
C ILE A 91 -22.27 3.12 -7.35
N ALA A 92 -22.87 3.57 -6.25
CA ALA A 92 -24.32 3.77 -6.13
C ALA A 92 -24.85 5.05 -6.81
N GLY A 93 -23.98 5.87 -7.41
CA GLY A 93 -24.37 7.16 -8.01
C GLY A 93 -24.77 8.25 -7.02
N ALA A 94 -24.62 8.02 -5.71
CA ALA A 94 -24.93 8.98 -4.65
C ALA A 94 -23.84 10.04 -4.45
N ILE A 95 -22.62 9.78 -4.95
CA ILE A 95 -21.47 10.68 -4.86
C ILE A 95 -20.84 10.80 -6.26
N GLN A 96 -20.60 12.02 -6.73
CA GLN A 96 -19.94 12.26 -8.00
C GLN A 96 -18.45 11.86 -7.93
N HIS A 97 -17.98 11.11 -8.94
CA HIS A 97 -16.57 10.73 -9.02
C HIS A 97 -15.72 11.98 -9.36
N PRO A 98 -14.64 12.28 -8.60
CA PRO A 98 -13.87 13.51 -8.80
C PRO A 98 -13.06 13.55 -10.11
N HIS A 99 -12.88 12.42 -10.79
CA HIS A 99 -12.11 12.29 -12.04
C HIS A 99 -12.95 11.65 -13.16
N GLN A 100 -14.23 12.02 -13.28
CA GLN A 100 -15.14 11.41 -14.27
C GLN A 100 -14.95 11.93 -15.72
N GLU A 101 -13.88 12.68 -15.99
CA GLU A 101 -13.50 13.11 -17.34
C GLU A 101 -12.11 12.56 -17.69
N ALA A 102 -12.10 11.47 -18.46
CA ALA A 102 -11.06 11.10 -19.43
C ALA A 102 -11.74 10.30 -20.55
#